data_AF-A0A2X3K3D2-F1
#
_entry.id   AF-A0A2X3K3D2-F1
#
_cell.length_a   1.000
_cell.length_b   1.000
_cell.length_c   1.000
_cell.angle_alpha   90.00
_cell.angle_beta   90.00
_cell.angle_gamma   90.00
#
_symmetry.space_group_name_H-M   'P 1'
#
loop_
_entity.id
_entity.type
_entity.pdbx_description
1 polymer ?
#
loop_
_entity_poly.entity_id
_entity_poly.type
_entity_poly.pdbx_seq_one_letter_code
_entity_poly.pdbx_strand_id
1 'polypeptide(L)' 'MIAEFESRILALIDGMVDHASDDELFASGYLRGHLTLAIAELESGDDHSAQAVHTTVSQSLEKSHWCR' A
#
# COMPACT_ATOMS: atom_id res chain seq x y z
N MET A 1 6.12 -13.19 7.11
CA MET A 1 6.78 -11.97 7.63
C MET A 1 6.14 -10.78 6.94
N ILE A 2 5.88 -9.64 7.59
CA ILE A 2 5.13 -8.51 6.98
C ILE A 2 5.74 -8.03 5.65
N ALA A 3 7.07 -8.08 5.52
CA ALA A 3 7.80 -7.80 4.28
C ALA A 3 7.48 -8.75 3.10
N GLU A 4 7.17 -10.02 3.35
CA GLU A 4 6.74 -10.95 2.29
C GLU A 4 5.35 -10.56 1.76
N PHE A 5 4.52 -10.01 2.64
CA PHE A 5 3.20 -9.49 2.27
C PHE A 5 3.34 -8.23 1.41
N GLU A 6 4.26 -7.33 1.76
CA GLU A 6 4.64 -6.18 0.92
C GLU A 6 5.06 -6.64 -0.48
N SER A 7 6.04 -7.54 -0.55
CA SER A 7 6.61 -8.01 -1.81
C SER A 7 5.55 -8.63 -2.73
N ARG A 8 4.60 -9.40 -2.18
CA ARG A 8 3.51 -9.99 -2.97
C ARG A 8 2.55 -8.95 -3.53
N ILE A 9 2.19 -7.92 -2.75
CA ILE A 9 1.31 -6.86 -3.22
C ILE A 9 2.03 -5.96 -4.24
N LEU A 10 3.29 -5.62 -3.99
CA LEU A 10 4.11 -4.86 -4.94
C LEU A 10 4.27 -5.60 -6.27
N ALA A 11 4.47 -6.92 -6.26
CA ALA A 11 4.53 -7.71 -7.49
C ALA A 11 3.22 -7.69 -8.29
N LEU A 12 2.06 -7.65 -7.62
CA LEU A 12 0.76 -7.50 -8.28
C LEU A 12 0.59 -6.10 -8.89
N ILE A 13 1.01 -5.06 -8.16
CA ILE A 13 0.99 -3.67 -8.62
C ILE A 13 1.92 -3.49 -9.84
N ASP A 14 3.16 -3.95 -9.73
CA ASP A 14 4.18 -3.82 -10.78
C ASP A 14 3.82 -4.64 -12.03
N GLY A 15 3.12 -5.77 -11.87
CA GLY A 15 2.63 -6.59 -12.98
C GLY A 15 1.58 -5.91 -13.85
N MET A 16 0.93 -4.83 -13.36
CA MET A 16 -0.05 -4.06 -14.12
C MET A 16 0.59 -2.92 -14.93
N VAL A 17 1.85 -2.55 -14.66
CA VAL A 17 2.51 -1.36 -15.20
C VAL A 17 2.66 -1.36 -16.72
N ASP A 18 2.93 -2.53 -17.33
CA ASP A 18 3.20 -2.63 -18.78
C ASP A 18 1.97 -2.31 -19.67
N HIS A 19 0.77 -2.33 -19.09
CA HIS A 19 -0.49 -2.12 -19.81
C HIS A 19 -1.37 -1.02 -19.21
N ALA A 20 -0.93 -0.41 -18.11
CA ALA A 20 -1.68 0.62 -17.41
C ALA A 20 -1.68 1.95 -18.16
N SER A 21 -2.81 2.63 -18.15
CA SER A 21 -2.92 4.04 -18.53
C SER A 21 -2.23 4.96 -17.52
N ASP A 22 -2.03 6.23 -17.89
CA ASP A 22 -1.39 7.24 -17.03
C ASP A 22 -2.11 7.41 -15.68
N ASP A 23 -3.45 7.39 -15.69
CA ASP A 23 -4.27 7.48 -14.47
C ASP A 23 -4.12 6.23 -13.58
N GLU A 24 -4.01 5.05 -14.19
CA GLU A 24 -3.78 3.79 -13.47
C GLU A 24 -2.35 3.71 -12.91
N LEU A 25 -1.35 4.20 -13.65
CA LEU A 25 0.02 4.35 -13.16
C LEU A 25 0.09 5.34 -11.98
N PHE A 26 -0.66 6.43 -12.04
CA PHE A 26 -0.77 7.37 -10.92
C PHE A 26 -1.44 6.74 -9.70
N ALA A 27 -2.60 6.10 -9.88
CA ALA A 27 -3.34 5.45 -8.79
C ALA A 27 -2.54 4.31 -8.14
N SER A 28 -1.84 3.52 -8.94
CA SER A 28 -0.99 2.42 -8.48
C SER A 28 0.25 2.93 -7.73
N GLY A 29 0.90 4.00 -8.22
CA GLY A 29 1.98 4.67 -7.51
C GLY A 29 1.54 5.26 -6.17
N TYR A 30 0.35 5.84 -6.13
CA TYR A 30 -0.26 6.36 -4.90
C TYR A 30 -0.54 5.25 -3.88
N LEU A 31 -1.16 4.15 -4.32
CA LEU A 31 -1.40 2.97 -3.48
C LEU A 31 -0.11 2.36 -2.95
N ARG A 32 0.92 2.23 -3.81
CA ARG A 32 2.25 1.73 -3.42
C ARG A 32 2.87 2.58 -2.31
N GLY A 33 2.80 3.91 -2.43
CA GLY A 33 3.31 4.81 -1.40
C GLY A 33 2.63 4.61 -0.04
N HIS A 34 1.30 4.49 -0.03
CA HIS A 34 0.53 4.24 1.19
C HIS A 34 0.79 2.86 1.79
N LEU A 35 0.99 1.84 0.94
CA LEU A 35 1.35 0.49 1.40
C LEU A 35 2.70 0.47 2.11
N THR A 36 3.74 1.03 1.49
CA THR A 36 5.09 1.07 2.09
C THR A 36 5.09 1.87 3.40
N LEU A 37 4.36 2.98 3.46
CA LEU A 37 4.21 3.75 4.70
C LEU A 37 3.52 2.93 5.80
N ALA A 38 2.39 2.28 5.48
CA ALA A 38 1.65 1.46 6.42
C ALA A 38 2.46 0.27 6.95
N ILE A 39 3.27 -0.35 6.10
CA ILE A 39 4.14 -1.45 6.51
C ILE A 39 5.26 -0.94 7.42
N ALA A 40 5.90 0.17 7.10
CA ALA A 40 6.92 0.77 7.97
C ALA A 40 6.35 1.17 9.35
N GLU A 41 5.10 1.63 9.42
CA GLU A 41 4.41 1.89 10.69
C GLU A 41 4.22 0.59 11.50
N LEU A 42 3.71 -0.46 10.84
CA LEU A 42 3.42 -1.74 11.48
C LEU A 42 4.66 -2.55 11.85
N GLU A 43 5.79 -2.38 11.15
CA GLU A 43 7.06 -3.03 11.49
C GLU A 43 7.56 -2.69 12.92
N SER A 44 7.17 -1.52 13.44
CA SER A 44 7.51 -1.10 14.80
C SER A 44 6.54 -1.61 15.87
N GLY A 45 5.39 -2.16 15.46
CA GLY A 45 4.33 -2.64 16.34
C GLY A 45 4.36 -4.17 16.53
N ASP A 46 3.38 -4.68 17.27
CA ASP A 46 3.24 -6.13 17.51
C ASP A 46 2.31 -6.82 16.51
N ASP A 47 1.38 -6.08 15.89
CA ASP A 47 0.38 -6.63 14.97
C ASP A 47 0.83 -6.54 13.51
N HIS A 48 1.36 -7.65 13.01
CA HIS A 48 1.80 -7.83 11.63
C HIS A 48 0.80 -8.62 10.78
N SER A 49 -0.47 -8.67 11.21
CA SER A 49 -1.51 -9.38 10.47
C SER A 49 -1.88 -8.67 9.16
N ALA A 50 -2.37 -9.43 8.19
CA ALA A 50 -2.90 -8.86 6.95
C ALA A 50 -4.04 -7.87 7.21
N GLN A 51 -4.80 -8.07 8.29
CA GLN A 51 -5.87 -7.18 8.70
C GLN A 51 -5.33 -5.83 9.17
N ALA A 52 -4.25 -5.82 9.96
CA ALA A 52 -3.58 -4.59 10.38
C ALA A 52 -3.07 -3.81 9.17
N VAL A 53 -2.41 -4.48 8.22
CA VAL A 53 -1.94 -3.85 6.96
C VAL A 53 -3.11 -3.22 6.19
N HIS A 54 -4.19 -3.97 5.99
CA HIS A 54 -5.38 -3.46 5.29
C HIS A 54 -5.94 -2.22 6.00
N THR A 55 -6.16 -2.29 7.31
CA THR A 55 -6.71 -1.18 8.08
C THR A 55 -5.82 0.06 8.02
N THR A 56 -4.50 -0.08 8.20
CA THR A 56 -3.57 1.05 8.17
C THR A 56 -3.50 1.68 6.77
N VAL A 57 -3.47 0.87 5.71
CA VAL A 57 -3.51 1.38 4.32
C VAL A 57 -4.80 2.13 4.03
N SER A 58 -5.96 1.56 4.39
CA SER A 58 -7.26 2.22 4.21
C SER A 58 -7.32 3.56 4.94
N GLN A 59 -6.88 3.61 6.20
CA GLN A 59 -6.84 4.85 6.98
C GLN A 59 -5.89 5.88 6.36
N SER A 60 -4.76 5.44 5.82
CA SER A 60 -3.78 6.32 5.18
C SER A 60 -4.35 6.97 3.91
N LEU A 61 -5.07 6.17 3.09
CA LEU A 61 -5.78 6.65 1.90
C LEU A 61 -6.91 7.63 2.25
N GLU A 62 -7.70 7.33 3.28
CA GLU A 62 -8.77 8.21 3.76
C GLU A 62 -8.21 9.55 4.27
N LYS A 63 -7.18 9.53 5.12
CA LYS A 63 -6.54 10.75 5.64
C LYS A 63 -6.06 11.66 4.52
N SER A 64 -5.46 11.10 3.47
CA SER A 64 -4.95 11.90 2.37
C SER A 64 -6.05 12.42 1.43
N HIS A 65 -7.23 11.82 1.44
CA HIS A 65 -8.42 12.35 0.76
C HIS A 65 -9.04 13.56 1.49
N TRP A 66 -8.98 13.57 2.83
CA TRP A 66 -9.56 14.62 3.68
C TRP A 66 -8.62 15.80 3.99
N CYS A 67 -7.36 15.75 3.56
CA CYS A 67 -6.38 16.82 3.77
C CYS A 67 -6.36 17.87 2.64
N ARG A 68 -7.48 18.04 1.92
CA ARG A 68 -7.65 19.03 0.84
C ARG A 68 -8.73 20.04 1.19
#